data_AF-A0A8J3R7W2-F1
#
_entry.id   AF-A0A8J3R7W2-F1
#
_cell.length_a   1.000
_cell.length_b   1.000
_cell.length_c   1.000
_cell.angle_alpha   90.00
_cell.angle_beta   90.00
_cell.angle_gamma   90.00
#
_symmetry.space_group_name_H-M   'P 1'
#
loop_
_entity.id
_entity.type
_entity.pdbx_description
1 polymer ?
#
loop_
_entity_poly.entity_id
_entity_poly.type
_entity_poly.pdbx_seq_one_letter_code
_entity_poly.pdbx_strand_id
1 'polypeptide(L)'
;MDKHQTIDLLSAIAAIDKRKIGQTEVNTWHMILGHLDLDDALQATAHHFATSTDYLMPVHIVTGVKRIRADRLDRSITAPPPAELSDDARAAQAWLQQQIKKIADGKAVNNLPALPPGERRPGPPPTEFERTRDAMDDDDGADATIRRAALRVACPHCGALPGKPCVLSGTTTPLKGKPAHDARIEAAGLS
;
A
#
# COMPACT_ATOMS: atom_id res chain seq x y z
N MET A 1 -4.41 25.83 0.56
CA MET A 1 -3.55 26.05 1.73
C MET A 1 -3.73 27.50 2.15
N ASP A 2 -3.76 27.76 3.46
CA ASP A 2 -3.87 29.12 3.95
C ASP A 2 -2.52 29.89 3.84
N LYS A 3 -2.51 31.12 4.36
CA LYS A 3 -1.34 31.99 4.29
C LYS A 3 -0.20 31.52 5.20
N HIS A 4 -0.49 30.92 6.35
CA HIS A 4 0.53 30.36 7.24
C HIS A 4 1.18 29.15 6.59
N GLN A 5 0.39 28.26 6.01
CA GLN A 5 0.88 27.12 5.23
C GLN A 5 1.73 27.55 4.02
N THR A 6 1.42 28.70 3.41
CA THR A 6 2.26 29.26 2.35
C THR A 6 3.63 29.72 2.88
N ILE A 7 3.67 30.28 4.09
CA ILE A 7 4.93 30.64 4.76
C ILE A 7 5.74 29.37 5.06
N ASP A 8 5.09 28.32 5.54
CA ASP A 8 5.75 27.04 5.84
C ASP A 8 6.37 26.43 4.58
N LEU A 9 5.62 26.38 3.48
CA LEU A 9 6.11 25.92 2.17
C LEU A 9 7.31 26.73 1.70
N LEU A 10 7.21 28.06 1.74
CA LEU A 10 8.31 28.94 1.34
C LEU A 10 9.54 28.75 2.22
N SER A 11 9.34 28.60 3.54
CA SER A 11 10.43 28.35 4.49
C SER A 11 11.17 27.05 4.19
N ALA A 12 10.44 25.98 3.85
CA ALA A 12 11.03 24.71 3.42
C ALA A 12 11.87 24.89 2.13
N ILE A 13 11.37 25.68 1.17
CA ILE A 13 12.10 25.97 -0.08
C ILE A 13 13.39 26.77 0.22
N ALA A 14 13.30 27.82 1.02
CA ALA A 14 14.44 28.67 1.38
C ALA A 14 15.51 27.93 2.18
N ALA A 15 15.14 26.89 2.93
CA ALA A 15 16.13 26.03 3.59
C ALA A 15 17.08 25.37 2.58
N ILE A 16 16.61 25.11 1.35
CA ILE A 16 17.36 24.45 0.28
C ILE A 16 18.07 25.47 -0.60
N ASP A 17 17.35 26.41 -1.21
CA ASP A 17 17.90 27.31 -2.24
C ASP A 17 18.35 28.68 -1.73
N LYS A 18 18.24 28.89 -0.41
CA LYS A 18 18.68 30.10 0.30
C LYS A 18 18.02 31.40 -0.18
N ARG A 19 16.83 31.34 -0.77
CA ARG A 19 16.06 32.55 -1.09
C ARG A 19 15.70 33.35 0.17
N LYS A 20 15.62 34.67 0.02
CA LYS A 20 15.07 35.56 1.06
C LYS A 20 13.57 35.69 0.87
N ILE A 21 12.81 35.51 1.95
CA ILE A 21 11.35 35.58 1.92
C ILE A 21 10.91 36.79 2.73
N GLY A 22 10.23 37.71 2.07
CA GLY A 22 9.52 38.82 2.69
C GLY A 22 8.01 38.63 2.60
N GLN A 23 7.28 39.59 3.18
CA GLN A 23 5.82 39.55 3.18
C GLN A 23 5.23 39.67 1.77
N THR A 24 5.90 40.38 0.87
CA THR A 24 5.52 40.54 -0.53
C THR A 24 5.61 39.21 -1.29
N GLU A 25 6.69 38.45 -1.08
CA GLU A 25 6.89 37.13 -1.68
C GLU A 25 5.82 36.16 -1.18
N VAL A 26 5.54 36.14 0.13
CA VAL A 26 4.48 35.32 0.71
C VAL A 26 3.12 35.63 0.07
N ASN A 27 2.77 36.92 -0.05
CA ASN A 27 1.49 37.32 -0.64
C ASN A 27 1.40 36.88 -2.11
N THR A 28 2.46 37.09 -2.88
CA THR A 28 2.51 36.75 -4.31
C THR A 28 2.40 35.24 -4.52
N TRP A 29 3.13 34.46 -3.73
CA TRP A 29 3.05 33.00 -3.78
C TRP A 29 1.68 32.48 -3.33
N HIS A 30 1.09 33.09 -2.30
CA HIS A 30 -0.23 32.69 -1.82
C HIS A 30 -1.32 32.96 -2.86
N MET A 31 -1.25 34.07 -3.60
CA MET A 31 -2.19 34.33 -4.71
C MET A 31 -2.17 33.23 -5.77
N ILE A 32 -0.99 32.64 -6.01
CA ILE A 32 -0.81 31.61 -7.03
C ILE A 32 -1.15 30.23 -6.47
N LEU A 33 -0.68 29.90 -5.27
CA LEU A 33 -0.68 28.53 -4.73
C LEU A 33 -1.73 28.30 -3.64
N GLY A 34 -2.40 29.34 -3.14
CA GLY A 34 -3.34 29.24 -2.02
C GLY A 34 -4.52 28.28 -2.26
N HIS A 35 -4.82 27.99 -3.52
CA HIS A 35 -5.85 27.00 -3.90
C HIS A 35 -5.38 25.53 -3.84
N LEU A 36 -4.07 25.28 -3.65
CA LEU A 36 -3.49 23.93 -3.60
C LEU A 36 -3.46 23.38 -2.18
N ASP A 37 -3.42 22.07 -2.02
CA ASP A 37 -3.16 21.44 -0.73
C ASP A 37 -1.67 21.56 -0.35
N LEU A 38 -1.36 21.69 0.95
CA LEU A 38 0.02 21.89 1.42
C LEU A 38 0.87 20.63 1.18
N ASP A 39 0.33 19.45 1.45
CA ASP A 39 1.08 18.20 1.36
C ASP A 39 1.48 17.93 -0.09
N ASP A 40 0.55 18.19 -1.02
CA ASP A 40 0.81 18.10 -2.46
C ASP A 40 1.88 19.10 -2.91
N ALA A 41 1.83 20.33 -2.40
CA ALA A 41 2.80 21.36 -2.74
C ALA A 41 4.21 21.02 -2.22
N LEU A 42 4.31 20.45 -1.01
CA LEU A 42 5.56 19.96 -0.45
C LEU A 42 6.10 18.76 -1.24
N GLN A 43 5.24 17.81 -1.63
CA GLN A 43 5.64 16.67 -2.45
C GLN A 43 6.14 17.11 -3.83
N ALA A 44 5.45 18.06 -4.47
CA ALA A 44 5.87 18.65 -5.75
C ALA A 44 7.22 19.37 -5.61
N THR A 45 7.42 20.11 -4.52
CA THR A 45 8.68 20.79 -4.18
C THR A 45 9.83 19.80 -4.01
N ALA A 46 9.63 18.76 -3.19
CA ALA A 46 10.63 17.72 -2.96
C ALA A 46 11.02 17.01 -4.26
N HIS A 47 10.03 16.70 -5.11
CA HIS A 47 10.30 16.10 -6.41
C HIS A 47 11.12 17.01 -7.32
N HIS A 48 10.82 18.30 -7.38
CA HIS A 48 11.59 19.26 -8.19
C HIS A 48 13.06 19.25 -7.78
N PHE A 49 13.35 19.41 -6.50
CA PHE A 49 14.74 19.41 -6.01
C PHE A 49 15.45 18.06 -6.17
N ALA A 50 14.70 16.95 -6.23
CA ALA A 50 15.28 15.63 -6.48
C ALA A 50 15.61 15.36 -7.96
N THR A 51 15.00 16.09 -8.89
CA THR A 51 15.03 15.75 -10.33
C THR A 51 15.49 16.88 -11.24
N SER A 52 15.55 18.11 -10.74
CA SER A 52 15.93 19.31 -11.48
C SER A 52 16.88 20.17 -10.64
N THR A 53 17.82 20.81 -11.33
CA THR A 53 18.73 21.83 -10.79
C THR A 53 18.20 23.24 -11.00
N ASP A 54 17.06 23.41 -11.68
CA ASP A 54 16.52 24.73 -12.01
C ASP A 54 15.99 25.44 -10.78
N TYR A 55 16.04 26.77 -10.81
CA TYR A 55 15.46 27.58 -9.74
C TYR A 55 13.95 27.31 -9.61
N LEU A 56 13.50 26.98 -8.40
CA LEU A 56 12.11 26.58 -8.17
C LEU A 56 11.16 27.79 -8.27
N MET A 57 10.23 27.73 -9.20
CA MET A 57 9.19 28.74 -9.42
C MET A 57 7.80 28.18 -9.08
N PRO A 58 6.80 29.03 -8.79
CA PRO A 58 5.43 28.58 -8.48
C PRO A 58 4.83 27.65 -9.55
N VAL A 59 5.16 27.89 -10.82
CA VAL A 59 4.68 27.06 -11.95
C VAL A 59 5.14 25.61 -11.86
N HIS A 60 6.32 25.34 -11.31
CA HIS A 60 6.83 23.98 -11.11
C HIS A 60 5.99 23.24 -10.08
N ILE A 61 5.61 23.93 -8.99
CA ILE A 61 4.73 23.37 -7.96
C ILE A 61 3.34 23.10 -8.53
N VAL A 62 2.73 24.07 -9.23
CA VAL A 62 1.41 23.88 -9.88
C VAL A 62 1.44 22.67 -10.82
N THR A 63 2.48 22.54 -11.64
CA THR A 63 2.64 21.43 -12.59
C THR A 63 2.83 20.10 -11.85
N GLY A 64 3.67 20.08 -10.82
CA GLY A 64 3.89 18.90 -9.98
C GLY A 64 2.62 18.43 -9.29
N VAL A 65 1.86 19.35 -8.68
CA VAL A 65 0.57 19.04 -8.05
C VAL A 65 -0.43 18.50 -9.07
N LYS A 66 -0.54 19.12 -10.25
CA LYS A 66 -1.40 18.58 -11.32
C LYS A 66 -1.06 17.12 -11.66
N ARG A 67 0.23 16.79 -11.75
CA ARG A 67 0.68 15.42 -11.99
C ARG A 67 0.33 14.48 -10.83
N ILE A 68 0.54 14.89 -9.58
CA ILE A 68 0.22 14.07 -8.40
C ILE A 68 -1.30 13.80 -8.34
N ARG A 69 -2.13 14.80 -8.65
CA ARG A 69 -3.59 14.65 -8.69
C ARG A 69 -4.04 13.74 -9.83
N ALA A 70 -3.42 13.84 -11.01
CA ALA A 70 -3.69 12.96 -12.13
C ALA A 70 -3.32 11.51 -11.81
N ASP A 71 -2.15 11.26 -11.22
CA ASP A 71 -1.71 9.92 -10.80
C ASP A 71 -2.66 9.31 -9.76
N ARG A 72 -3.15 10.12 -8.80
CA ARG A 72 -4.19 9.67 -7.86
C ARG A 72 -5.49 9.28 -8.55
N LEU A 73 -5.94 10.06 -9.53
CA LEU A 73 -7.16 9.77 -10.28
C LEU A 73 -7.01 8.52 -11.15
N ASP A 74 -5.87 8.35 -11.82
CA ASP A 74 -5.57 7.19 -12.68
C ASP A 74 -5.58 5.88 -11.88
N ARG A 75 -5.06 5.91 -10.65
CA ARG A 75 -5.02 4.74 -9.75
C ARG A 75 -6.31 4.48 -8.99
N SER A 76 -7.31 5.35 -9.12
CA SER A 76 -8.53 5.28 -8.32
C SER A 76 -9.75 4.95 -9.17
N ILE A 77 -10.57 4.04 -8.67
CA ILE A 77 -11.89 3.76 -9.26
C ILE A 77 -12.90 4.65 -8.53
N THR A 78 -13.64 5.45 -9.30
CA THR A 78 -14.74 6.23 -8.73
C THR A 78 -15.96 5.32 -8.58
N ALA A 79 -16.54 5.29 -7.39
CA ALA A 79 -17.77 4.54 -7.16
C ALA A 79 -18.92 5.10 -8.04
N PRO A 80 -19.88 4.26 -8.47
CA PRO A 80 -21.07 4.76 -9.15
C PRO A 80 -21.91 5.64 -8.21
N PRO A 81 -22.67 6.61 -8.75
CA PRO A 81 -23.63 7.38 -7.96
C PRO A 81 -24.62 6.47 -7.22
N PRO A 82 -25.08 6.87 -6.02
CA PRO A 82 -26.13 6.15 -5.28
C PRO A 82 -27.39 5.96 -6.14
N ALA A 83 -28.06 4.81 -5.98
CA ALA A 83 -29.22 4.45 -6.79
C ALA A 83 -30.38 5.45 -6.62
N GLU A 84 -30.47 6.11 -5.47
CA GLU A 84 -31.47 7.15 -5.17
C GLU A 84 -31.32 8.39 -6.05
N LEU A 85 -30.16 8.57 -6.69
CA LEU A 85 -29.88 9.68 -7.61
C LEU A 85 -30.06 9.28 -9.09
N SER A 86 -30.53 8.06 -9.40
CA SER A 86 -30.65 7.59 -10.79
C SER A 86 -31.54 8.48 -11.66
N ASP A 87 -32.57 9.06 -11.06
CA ASP A 87 -33.61 9.80 -11.77
C ASP A 87 -33.30 11.31 -11.87
N ASP A 88 -32.24 11.78 -11.18
CA ASP A 88 -31.75 13.16 -11.25
C ASP A 88 -30.30 13.19 -11.74
N ALA A 89 -30.15 13.33 -13.06
CA ALA A 89 -28.86 13.40 -13.72
C ALA A 89 -27.96 14.54 -13.20
N ARG A 90 -28.53 15.68 -12.78
CA ARG A 90 -27.75 16.82 -12.27
C ARG A 90 -27.21 16.51 -10.88
N ALA A 91 -28.02 15.91 -10.02
CA ALA A 91 -27.58 15.46 -8.70
C ALA A 91 -26.52 14.36 -8.80
N ALA A 92 -26.71 13.38 -9.69
CA ALA A 92 -25.73 12.33 -9.95
C ALA A 92 -24.39 12.90 -10.45
N GLN A 93 -24.41 13.86 -11.38
CA GLN A 93 -23.20 14.52 -11.87
C GLN A 93 -22.48 15.32 -10.77
N ALA A 94 -23.22 16.07 -9.96
CA ALA A 94 -22.65 16.84 -8.84
C ALA A 94 -22.00 15.91 -7.81
N TRP A 95 -22.63 14.77 -7.50
CA TRP A 95 -22.06 13.76 -6.62
C TRP A 95 -20.75 13.20 -7.19
N LEU A 96 -20.71 12.86 -8.48
CA LEU A 96 -19.51 12.32 -9.13
C LEU A 96 -18.36 13.33 -9.10
N GLN A 97 -18.63 14.60 -9.40
CA GLN A 97 -17.64 15.67 -9.32
C GLN A 97 -17.06 15.83 -7.90
N GLN A 98 -17.89 15.70 -6.86
CA GLN A 98 -17.43 15.74 -5.48
C GLN A 98 -16.54 14.53 -5.13
N GLN A 99 -16.87 13.33 -5.62
CA GLN A 99 -16.03 12.14 -5.40
C GLN A 99 -14.67 12.27 -6.11
N ILE A 100 -14.68 12.68 -7.38
CA ILE A 100 -13.46 12.96 -8.14
C ILE A 100 -12.61 14.00 -7.42
N LYS A 101 -13.22 15.07 -6.91
CA LYS A 101 -12.50 16.09 -6.13
C LYS A 101 -11.88 15.50 -4.87
N LYS A 102 -12.60 14.67 -4.11
CA LYS A 102 -12.07 14.02 -2.89
C LYS A 102 -10.87 13.12 -3.21
N ILE A 103 -10.95 12.34 -4.28
CA ILE A 103 -9.83 11.49 -4.76
C ILE A 103 -8.64 12.36 -5.15
N ALA A 104 -8.87 13.38 -5.98
CA ALA A 104 -7.83 14.29 -6.44
C ALA A 104 -7.18 15.07 -5.29
N ASP A 105 -7.92 15.36 -4.22
CA ASP A 105 -7.39 16.00 -3.01
C ASP A 105 -6.74 14.99 -2.03
N GLY A 106 -6.71 13.68 -2.35
CA GLY A 106 -6.17 12.64 -1.48
C GLY A 106 -7.01 12.34 -0.24
N LYS A 107 -8.24 12.85 -0.18
CA LYS A 107 -9.18 12.71 0.94
C LYS A 107 -10.12 11.52 0.80
N ALA A 108 -10.01 10.77 -0.30
CA ALA A 108 -10.71 9.51 -0.46
C ALA A 108 -9.87 8.38 0.12
N VAL A 109 -10.44 7.63 1.07
CA VAL A 109 -9.95 6.28 1.36
C VAL A 109 -10.19 5.43 0.13
N ASN A 110 -9.22 4.60 -0.25
CA ASN A 110 -9.35 3.69 -1.39
C ASN A 110 -10.61 2.84 -1.19
N ASN A 111 -11.69 3.24 -1.87
CA ASN A 111 -12.83 2.40 -2.14
C ASN A 111 -12.44 1.43 -3.27
N LEU A 112 -11.29 0.74 -3.11
CA LEU A 112 -11.15 -0.54 -3.76
C LEU A 112 -12.42 -1.29 -3.33
N PRO A 113 -13.26 -1.75 -4.26
CA PRO A 113 -14.28 -2.69 -3.88
C PRO A 113 -13.52 -3.77 -3.12
N ALA A 114 -13.82 -3.93 -1.83
CA ALA A 114 -13.42 -5.15 -1.14
C ALA A 114 -13.82 -6.25 -2.11
N LEU A 115 -12.89 -7.14 -2.48
CA LEU A 115 -13.27 -8.33 -3.25
C LEU A 115 -14.55 -8.80 -2.57
N PRO A 116 -15.70 -8.86 -3.30
CA PRO A 116 -16.94 -9.29 -2.69
C PRO A 116 -16.56 -10.57 -1.95
N PRO A 117 -16.86 -10.72 -0.64
CA PRO A 117 -16.31 -11.78 0.16
C PRO A 117 -16.41 -13.03 -0.67
N GLY A 118 -15.27 -13.47 -1.22
CA GLY A 118 -15.31 -14.49 -2.24
C GLY A 118 -15.95 -15.63 -1.51
N GLU A 119 -17.10 -16.12 -1.98
CA GLU A 119 -17.67 -17.33 -1.42
C GLU A 119 -16.49 -18.28 -1.35
N ARG A 120 -16.06 -18.63 -0.12
CA ARG A 120 -15.04 -19.66 0.04
C ARG A 120 -15.64 -20.81 -0.73
N ARG A 121 -15.09 -21.14 -1.90
CA ARG A 121 -15.60 -22.28 -2.69
C ARG A 121 -15.69 -23.42 -1.69
N PRO A 122 -16.89 -23.89 -1.34
CA PRO A 122 -17.00 -24.96 -0.37
C PRO A 122 -16.41 -26.18 -1.05
N GLY A 123 -15.25 -26.61 -0.57
CA GLY A 123 -14.53 -27.71 -1.16
C GLY A 123 -13.03 -27.60 -0.95
N PRO A 124 -12.32 -28.73 -1.04
CA PRO A 124 -10.87 -28.72 -1.11
C PRO A 124 -10.42 -27.88 -2.33
N PRO A 125 -9.17 -27.36 -2.31
CA PRO A 125 -8.60 -26.74 -3.50
C PRO A 125 -8.74 -27.67 -4.72
N PRO A 126 -8.85 -27.13 -5.94
CA PRO A 126 -8.92 -27.96 -7.14
C PRO A 126 -7.75 -28.93 -7.21
N THR A 127 -7.99 -30.15 -7.68
CA THR A 127 -6.93 -31.17 -7.82
C THR A 127 -5.79 -30.73 -8.74
N GLU A 128 -6.03 -29.76 -9.62
CA GLU A 128 -5.00 -29.11 -10.43
C GLU A 128 -4.04 -28.24 -9.60
N PHE A 129 -4.57 -27.52 -8.59
CA PHE A 129 -3.76 -26.75 -7.64
C PHE A 129 -2.92 -27.66 -6.75
N GLU A 130 -3.49 -28.79 -6.31
CA GLU A 130 -2.73 -29.78 -5.53
C GLU A 130 -1.62 -30.41 -6.37
N ARG A 131 -1.92 -30.83 -7.61
CA ARG A 131 -0.94 -31.40 -8.54
C ARG A 131 0.19 -30.44 -8.90
N THR A 132 -0.12 -29.18 -9.20
CA THR A 132 0.93 -28.18 -9.51
C THR A 132 1.78 -27.86 -8.29
N ARG A 133 1.17 -27.75 -7.11
CA ARG A 133 1.90 -27.54 -5.88
C ARG A 133 2.81 -28.71 -5.54
N ASP A 134 2.35 -29.95 -5.72
CA ASP A 134 3.16 -31.14 -5.43
C ASP A 134 4.26 -31.36 -6.50
N ALA A 135 4.02 -31.01 -7.77
CA ALA A 135 5.05 -31.03 -8.82
C ALA A 135 6.11 -29.93 -8.69
N MET A 136 5.84 -28.87 -7.92
CA MET A 136 6.83 -27.83 -7.59
C MET A 136 7.76 -28.24 -6.44
N ASP A 137 7.49 -29.37 -5.76
CA ASP A 137 8.26 -29.88 -4.62
C ASP A 137 9.26 -30.99 -5.00
N ASP A 138 9.51 -31.22 -6.30
CA ASP A 138 10.28 -32.36 -6.85
C ASP A 138 11.79 -32.39 -6.52
N ASP A 139 12.33 -31.43 -5.75
CA ASP A 139 13.73 -31.48 -5.29
C ASP A 139 13.91 -32.19 -3.92
N ASP A 140 12.84 -32.48 -3.16
CA ASP A 140 12.90 -33.12 -1.81
C ASP A 140 11.60 -33.91 -1.43
N GLY A 141 10.96 -34.59 -2.40
CA GLY A 141 9.53 -34.97 -2.37
C GLY A 141 8.97 -35.69 -1.12
N ALA A 142 9.68 -36.63 -0.50
CA ALA A 142 9.19 -37.34 0.70
C ALA A 142 9.30 -36.50 1.98
N ASP A 143 10.44 -35.82 2.17
CA ASP A 143 10.71 -34.97 3.32
C ASP A 143 9.86 -33.69 3.29
N ALA A 144 9.59 -33.14 2.12
CA ALA A 144 8.70 -32.00 1.95
C ALA A 144 7.26 -32.33 2.38
N THR A 145 6.78 -33.54 2.09
CA THR A 145 5.44 -33.99 2.47
C THR A 145 5.33 -34.19 3.98
N ILE A 146 6.30 -34.89 4.59
CA ILE A 146 6.36 -35.12 6.04
C ILE A 146 6.48 -33.78 6.79
N ARG A 147 7.33 -32.86 6.31
CA ARG A 147 7.48 -31.51 6.87
C ARG A 147 6.16 -30.74 6.87
N ARG A 148 5.45 -30.73 5.74
CA ARG A 148 4.14 -30.05 5.61
C ARG A 148 3.10 -30.60 6.57
N ALA A 149 3.02 -31.92 6.72
CA ALA A 149 2.07 -32.55 7.63
C ALA A 149 2.46 -32.31 9.10
N ALA A 150 3.75 -32.45 9.46
CA ALA A 150 4.26 -32.19 10.80
C ALA A 150 4.06 -30.72 11.26
N LEU A 151 4.14 -29.76 10.34
CA LEU A 151 3.93 -28.33 10.64
C LEU A 151 2.51 -28.01 11.11
N ARG A 152 1.52 -28.89 10.92
CA ARG A 152 0.13 -28.65 11.35
C ARG A 152 -0.08 -28.75 12.85
N VAL A 153 0.83 -29.42 13.56
CA VAL A 153 0.78 -29.60 15.02
C VAL A 153 1.93 -28.86 15.68
N ALA A 154 1.79 -28.52 16.97
CA ALA A 154 2.89 -27.97 17.75
C ALA A 154 3.96 -29.06 18.00
N CYS A 155 5.23 -28.69 18.03
CA CYS A 155 6.32 -29.63 18.33
C CYS A 155 6.44 -29.86 19.83
N PRO A 156 6.25 -31.08 20.35
CA PRO A 156 6.42 -31.37 21.77
C PRO A 156 7.87 -31.24 22.25
N HIS A 157 8.84 -31.44 21.35
CA HIS A 157 10.26 -31.43 21.68
C HIS A 157 10.86 -30.02 21.80
N CYS A 158 10.64 -29.15 20.81
CA CYS A 158 11.22 -27.80 20.80
C CYS A 158 10.21 -26.67 21.01
N GLY A 159 8.93 -26.98 21.21
CA GLY A 159 7.87 -26.00 21.44
C GLY A 159 7.46 -25.17 20.20
N ALA A 160 7.94 -25.51 19.00
CA ALA A 160 7.60 -24.78 17.79
C ALA A 160 6.08 -24.85 17.51
N LEU A 161 5.45 -23.68 17.33
CA LEU A 161 4.01 -23.56 17.05
C LEU A 161 3.64 -24.14 15.67
N PRO A 162 2.35 -24.44 15.43
CA PRO A 162 1.86 -24.79 14.10
C PRO A 162 2.28 -23.74 13.05
N GLY A 163 2.75 -24.20 11.90
CA GLY A 163 3.28 -23.38 10.81
C GLY A 163 4.73 -22.89 10.99
N LYS A 164 5.36 -23.08 12.16
CA LYS A 164 6.78 -22.74 12.40
C LYS A 164 7.67 -23.97 12.30
N PRO A 165 8.84 -23.90 11.62
CA PRO A 165 9.76 -25.03 11.50
C PRO A 165 10.33 -25.42 12.86
N CYS A 166 10.74 -26.69 12.99
CA CYS A 166 11.50 -27.13 14.16
C CYS A 166 12.88 -26.45 14.18
N VAL A 167 13.34 -26.12 15.39
CA VAL A 167 14.63 -25.48 15.64
C VAL A 167 15.47 -26.36 16.55
N LEU A 168 16.80 -26.28 16.47
CA LEU A 168 17.68 -26.98 17.40
C LEU A 168 17.35 -26.55 18.84
N SER A 169 17.20 -27.51 19.76
CA SER A 169 16.75 -27.26 21.13
C SER A 169 17.56 -26.15 21.81
N GLY A 170 16.86 -25.16 22.38
CA GLY A 170 17.48 -24.00 23.03
C GLY A 170 17.97 -22.91 22.08
N THR A 171 17.72 -23.02 20.77
CA THR A 171 18.11 -22.02 19.76
C THR A 171 16.95 -21.60 18.86
N THR A 172 17.17 -20.59 18.02
CA THR A 172 16.25 -20.19 16.93
C THR A 172 16.67 -20.76 15.57
N THR A 173 17.70 -21.59 15.53
CA THR A 173 18.27 -22.10 14.27
C THR A 173 17.43 -23.26 13.75
N PRO A 174 16.92 -23.20 12.50
CA PRO A 174 16.13 -24.28 11.91
C PRO A 174 16.91 -25.60 11.81
N LEU A 175 16.19 -26.71 11.97
CA LEU A 175 16.75 -28.05 11.79
C LEU A 175 17.20 -28.25 10.33
N LYS A 176 18.44 -28.72 10.14
CA LYS A 176 18.98 -29.07 8.82
C LYS A 176 19.04 -30.59 8.69
N GLY A 177 18.59 -31.15 7.56
CA GLY A 177 18.70 -32.58 7.23
C GLY A 177 17.62 -33.50 7.79
N LYS A 178 16.59 -32.97 8.47
CA LYS A 178 15.38 -33.70 8.82
C LYS A 178 14.14 -32.82 8.58
N PRO A 179 12.98 -33.39 8.23
CA PRO A 179 11.76 -32.63 7.98
C PRO A 179 11.17 -31.99 9.25
N ALA A 180 11.24 -32.68 10.39
CA ALA A 180 10.88 -32.19 11.73
C ALA A 180 11.57 -33.05 12.80
N HIS A 181 11.42 -32.70 14.08
CA HIS A 181 11.77 -33.62 15.16
C HIS A 181 10.83 -34.83 15.16
N ASP A 182 11.36 -36.01 15.48
CA ASP A 182 10.61 -37.27 15.49
C ASP A 182 9.35 -37.17 16.39
N ALA A 183 9.47 -36.54 17.56
CA ALA A 183 8.33 -36.26 18.45
C ALA A 183 7.20 -35.41 17.83
N ARG A 184 7.50 -34.56 16.83
CA ARG A 184 6.48 -33.80 16.08
C ARG A 184 5.85 -34.65 14.98
N ILE A 185 6.63 -35.55 14.37
CA ILE A 185 6.17 -36.48 13.32
C ILE A 185 5.18 -37.48 13.93
N GLU A 186 5.51 -38.03 15.10
CA GLU A 186 4.61 -38.87 15.90
C GLU A 186 3.35 -38.11 16.32
N ALA A 187 3.48 -36.87 16.82
CA ALA A 187 2.34 -36.03 17.19
C ALA A 187 1.44 -35.67 15.99
N ALA A 188 1.97 -35.72 14.77
CA ALA A 188 1.22 -35.52 13.53
C ALA A 188 0.62 -36.82 12.96
N GLY A 189 0.89 -37.97 13.59
CA GLY A 189 0.39 -39.29 13.16
C GLY A 189 1.07 -39.85 11.91
N LEU A 190 2.36 -39.53 11.70
CA LEU A 190 3.12 -39.88 10.49
C LEU A 190 4.20 -40.95 10.71
N SER A 191 4.27 -41.52 11.92
CA SER A 191 5.23 -42.56 12.35
C SER A 191 4.65 -43.96 12.28
#